data_AF-A0A7S3FL13-F1
#
_entry.id   AF-A0A7S3FL13-F1
#
_cell.length_a   1.000
_cell.length_b   1.000
_cell.length_c   1.000
_cell.angle_alpha   90.00
_cell.angle_beta   90.00
_cell.angle_gamma   90.00
#
_symmetry.space_group_name_H-M   'P 1'
#
loop_
_entity.id
_entity.type
_entity.pdbx_description
1 polymer ?
#
loop_
_entity_poly.entity_id
_entity_poly.type
_entity_poly.pdbx_seq_one_letter_code
_entity_poly.pdbx_strand_id
1 'polypeptide(L)'
;MRTLLGGSLRHMSGRPARSTRWVDRVRAMSEDVKGWISAEENGQERRGGRTEPTRDQNYDFSMWARHTSRKRHLRHVITWGYSASTQRIMYPDLTIIGASALLLTLYNDAVLEPLILPGEPHMLTTTVLALVVAHRTEAGSARYTEARELWADVAHSSRGITRLALQWMPQSDQDAYGKAQAARLCRMTKAFCITLKFHLTVDGGDRGARQARGSNNQLEAPVGGPVGG
;
A
#
# COMPACT_ATOMS: atom_id res chain seq x y z
N MET A 1 23.46 78.03 -16.86
CA MET A 1 24.03 77.60 -18.16
C MET A 1 24.60 76.20 -17.99
N ARG A 2 23.83 75.16 -18.33
CA ARG A 2 23.99 74.37 -19.58
C ARG A 2 25.37 73.73 -19.72
N THR A 3 25.47 72.44 -19.35
CA THR A 3 26.01 71.38 -20.22
C THR A 3 25.41 70.03 -19.79
N LEU A 4 24.45 69.61 -20.61
CA LEU A 4 23.93 68.25 -20.73
C LEU A 4 24.93 67.39 -21.51
N LEU A 5 24.88 66.07 -21.25
CA LEU A 5 25.23 64.93 -22.13
C LEU A 5 26.25 63.96 -21.50
N GLY A 6 25.76 63.15 -20.57
CA GLY A 6 26.35 61.86 -20.22
C GLY A 6 25.35 60.75 -20.51
N GLY A 7 25.29 60.32 -21.77
CA GLY A 7 24.43 59.21 -22.21
C GLY A 7 24.93 57.88 -21.65
N SER A 8 24.35 57.45 -20.53
CA SER A 8 24.58 56.11 -19.97
C SER A 8 23.73 55.10 -20.75
N LEU A 9 24.41 54.37 -21.64
CA LEU A 9 23.94 53.17 -22.31
C LEU A 9 23.56 52.12 -21.26
N ARG A 10 22.26 52.06 -20.92
CA ARG A 10 21.67 50.92 -20.24
C ARG A 10 21.71 49.72 -21.17
N HIS A 11 22.74 48.91 -20.99
CA HIS A 11 22.86 47.57 -21.52
C HIS A 11 21.67 46.74 -20.99
N MET A 12 20.63 46.53 -21.82
CA MET A 12 19.59 45.54 -21.57
C MET A 12 20.19 44.15 -21.78
N SER A 13 20.93 43.65 -20.79
CA SER A 13 21.36 42.25 -20.74
C SER A 13 20.28 41.39 -20.09
N GLY A 14 19.80 40.39 -20.83
CA GLY A 14 19.22 39.18 -20.23
C GLY A 14 17.70 39.12 -20.19
N ARG A 15 17.05 38.90 -21.35
CA ARG A 15 15.83 38.09 -21.35
C ARG A 15 16.25 36.65 -21.02
N PRO A 16 15.76 36.01 -19.93
CA PRO A 16 16.10 34.62 -19.67
C PRO A 16 15.59 33.76 -20.83
N ALA A 17 16.49 32.95 -21.37
CA ALA A 17 16.23 32.03 -22.47
C ALA A 17 15.02 31.14 -22.13
N ARG A 18 13.92 31.32 -22.87
CA ARG A 18 12.66 30.56 -22.69
C ARG A 18 12.78 29.05 -23.00
N SER A 19 13.94 28.54 -23.43
CA SER A 19 14.09 27.16 -23.92
C SER A 19 14.51 26.14 -22.87
N THR A 20 14.99 26.54 -21.68
CA THR A 20 15.44 25.58 -20.66
C THR A 20 14.30 24.99 -19.83
N ARG A 21 13.16 25.69 -19.76
CA ARG A 21 12.01 25.33 -18.91
C ARG A 21 11.39 23.97 -19.24
N TRP A 22 11.52 23.47 -20.47
CA TRP A 22 11.01 22.15 -20.84
C TRP A 22 11.98 21.04 -20.43
N VAL A 23 13.28 21.23 -20.68
CA VAL A 23 14.34 20.29 -20.31
C VAL A 23 14.38 20.11 -18.78
N ASP A 24 14.28 21.21 -18.03
CA ASP A 24 14.24 21.16 -16.56
C ASP A 24 13.01 20.41 -16.03
N ARG A 25 11.87 20.53 -16.72
CA ARG A 25 10.63 19.85 -16.37
C ARG A 25 10.71 18.34 -16.67
N VAL A 26 11.33 17.96 -17.77
CA VAL A 26 11.57 16.56 -18.14
C VAL A 26 12.55 15.91 -17.17
N ARG A 27 13.63 16.61 -16.80
CA ARG A 27 14.60 16.12 -15.80
C ARG A 27 13.94 15.96 -14.42
N ALA A 28 13.16 16.94 -13.97
CA ALA A 28 12.41 16.84 -12.72
C ALA A 28 11.39 15.67 -12.74
N MET A 29 10.71 15.46 -13.87
CA MET A 29 9.80 14.33 -14.03
C MET A 29 10.54 12.99 -14.03
N SER A 30 11.73 12.91 -14.64
CA SER A 30 12.55 11.69 -14.64
C SER A 30 13.02 11.32 -13.23
N GLU A 31 13.48 12.30 -12.45
CA GLU A 31 13.89 12.08 -11.06
C GLU A 31 12.69 11.70 -10.17
N ASP A 32 11.52 12.33 -10.37
CA ASP A 32 10.27 11.92 -9.72
C ASP A 32 9.92 10.44 -10.03
N VAL A 33 10.03 10.03 -11.29
CA VAL A 33 9.72 8.66 -11.74
C VAL A 33 10.69 7.65 -11.16
N LYS A 34 12.00 7.93 -11.18
CA LYS A 34 13.00 7.09 -10.52
C LYS A 34 12.73 6.98 -9.03
N GLY A 35 12.36 8.10 -8.39
CA GLY A 35 11.93 8.14 -7.00
C GLY A 35 10.73 7.23 -6.74
N TRP A 36 9.71 7.24 -7.61
CA TRP A 36 8.54 6.35 -7.48
C TRP A 36 8.90 4.88 -7.64
N ILE A 37 9.73 4.54 -8.63
CA ILE A 37 10.15 3.15 -8.88
C ILE A 37 10.98 2.64 -7.71
N SER A 38 11.95 3.44 -7.25
CA SER A 38 12.80 3.06 -6.11
C SER A 38 12.01 2.93 -4.80
N ALA A 39 10.97 3.75 -4.61
CA ALA A 39 10.08 3.66 -3.44
C ALA A 39 9.17 2.43 -3.48
N GLU A 40 8.79 1.95 -4.66
CA GLU A 40 8.01 0.72 -4.84
C GLU A 40 8.90 -0.52 -4.68
N GLU A 41 10.11 -0.47 -5.22
CA GLU A 41 11.13 -1.52 -5.12
C GLU A 41 11.58 -1.76 -3.66
N ASN A 42 11.72 -0.68 -2.90
CA ASN A 42 12.04 -0.70 -1.46
C ASN A 42 10.78 -0.65 -0.58
N GLY A 43 9.60 -0.59 -1.20
CA GLY A 43 8.32 -0.49 -0.50
C GLY A 43 8.01 -1.77 0.25
N GLN A 44 7.31 -1.65 1.39
CA GLN A 44 6.86 -2.79 2.21
C GLN A 44 5.87 -3.74 1.50
N GLU A 45 5.65 -3.56 0.20
CA GLU A 45 4.80 -4.35 -0.67
C GLU A 45 5.49 -5.57 -1.28
N ARG A 46 6.83 -5.67 -1.19
CA ARG A 46 7.56 -6.89 -1.61
C ARG A 46 7.16 -8.06 -0.73
N ARG A 47 6.24 -8.89 -1.24
CA ARG A 47 5.93 -10.21 -0.69
C ARG A 47 7.18 -11.09 -0.77
N GLY A 48 7.43 -11.90 0.26
CA GLY A 48 8.47 -12.94 0.22
C GLY A 48 8.06 -14.12 -0.66
N GLY A 49 6.76 -14.35 -0.86
CA GLY A 49 6.23 -15.41 -1.73
C GLY A 49 4.81 -15.17 -2.27
N ARG A 50 4.43 -15.92 -3.32
CA ARG A 50 3.13 -15.80 -4.02
C ARG A 50 1.92 -16.08 -3.12
N THR A 51 2.08 -16.95 -2.13
CA THR A 51 1.04 -17.37 -1.17
C THR A 51 0.93 -16.46 0.04
N GLU A 52 1.88 -15.55 0.25
CA GLU A 52 1.85 -14.66 1.41
C GLU A 52 0.77 -13.58 1.22
N PRO A 53 -0.03 -13.28 2.25
CA PRO A 53 -1.01 -12.20 2.18
C PRO A 53 -0.31 -10.85 1.94
N THR A 54 -0.98 -9.91 1.24
CA THR A 54 -0.45 -8.54 1.10
C THR A 54 -0.33 -7.96 2.51
N ARG A 55 0.89 -7.58 2.90
CA ARG A 55 1.17 -7.05 4.23
C ARG A 55 0.35 -5.77 4.44
N ASP A 56 -0.39 -5.75 5.55
CA ASP A 56 -1.32 -4.69 5.94
C ASP A 56 -0.59 -3.34 5.98
N GLN A 57 -0.97 -2.42 5.09
CA GLN A 57 -0.39 -1.08 5.05
C GLN A 57 -0.99 -0.27 6.18
N ASN A 58 -0.32 -0.26 7.34
CA ASN A 58 -0.53 0.81 8.29
C ASN A 58 -0.05 2.12 7.65
N TYR A 59 -1.00 2.89 7.13
CA TYR A 59 -0.73 4.20 6.55
C TYR A 59 -0.18 5.13 7.63
N ASP A 60 1.10 5.47 7.54
CA ASP A 60 1.67 6.59 8.27
C ASP A 60 1.19 7.92 7.67
N PHE A 61 1.22 9.01 8.45
CA PHE A 61 0.82 10.35 7.99
C PHE A 61 1.60 10.80 6.75
N SER A 62 2.88 10.42 6.66
CA SER A 62 3.72 10.63 5.48
C SER A 62 3.18 9.91 4.23
N MET A 63 2.71 8.68 4.38
CA MET A 63 2.09 7.89 3.32
C MET A 63 0.72 8.42 2.91
N TRP A 64 -0.05 8.96 3.87
CA TRP A 64 -1.33 9.61 3.58
C TRP A 64 -1.17 10.85 2.71
N ALA A 65 -0.21 11.73 3.04
CA ALA A 65 0.11 12.91 2.23
C ALA A 65 0.55 12.50 0.81
N ARG A 66 1.33 11.43 0.69
CA ARG A 66 1.75 10.84 -0.60
C ARG A 66 0.57 10.27 -1.39
N HIS A 67 -0.42 9.71 -0.71
CA HIS A 67 -1.63 9.15 -1.31
C HIS A 67 -2.59 10.26 -1.81
N THR A 68 -2.69 11.39 -1.13
CA THR A 68 -3.55 12.52 -1.53
C THR A 68 -2.96 13.37 -2.67
N SER A 69 -1.76 13.05 -3.16
CA SER A 69 -1.09 13.80 -4.23
C SER A 69 -1.85 13.72 -5.58
N ARG A 70 -1.92 14.85 -6.30
CA ARG A 70 -2.54 14.93 -7.65
C ARG A 70 -1.86 14.04 -8.70
N LYS A 71 -0.59 13.71 -8.50
CA LYS A 71 0.19 12.81 -9.38
C LYS A 71 -0.06 11.32 -9.09
N ARG A 72 -0.96 10.97 -8.14
CA ARG A 72 -1.25 9.59 -7.72
C ARG A 72 -1.58 8.67 -8.90
N HIS A 73 -2.50 9.09 -9.77
CA HIS A 73 -2.95 8.24 -10.89
C HIS A 73 -1.80 8.00 -11.87
N LEU A 74 -1.02 9.03 -12.19
CA LEU A 74 0.15 8.90 -13.06
C LEU A 74 1.21 7.97 -12.45
N ARG A 75 1.46 8.09 -11.15
CA ARG A 75 2.36 7.18 -10.42
C ARG A 75 1.89 5.74 -10.55
N HIS A 76 0.60 5.45 -10.29
CA HIS A 76 0.07 4.09 -10.40
C HIS A 76 0.09 3.54 -11.83
N VAL A 77 -0.10 4.39 -12.85
CA VAL A 77 0.05 3.98 -14.26
C VAL A 77 1.50 3.62 -14.57
N ILE A 78 2.47 4.38 -14.04
CA ILE A 78 3.89 4.13 -14.29
C ILE A 78 4.41 2.93 -13.49
N THR A 79 3.98 2.79 -12.23
CA THR A 79 4.40 1.68 -11.35
C THR A 79 3.50 0.45 -11.47
N TRP A 80 2.59 0.40 -12.44
CA TRP A 80 1.58 -0.65 -12.56
C TRP A 80 2.18 -2.06 -12.59
N GLY A 81 3.32 -2.27 -13.26
CA GLY A 81 4.01 -3.55 -13.38
C GLY A 81 4.67 -4.06 -12.09
N TYR A 82 4.84 -3.21 -11.09
CA TYR A 82 5.40 -3.57 -9.78
C TYR A 82 4.33 -3.98 -8.77
N SER A 83 3.05 -3.69 -9.04
CA SER A 83 1.97 -4.05 -8.14
C SER A 83 1.77 -5.57 -8.10
N ALA A 84 1.65 -6.14 -6.89
CA ALA A 84 1.42 -7.56 -6.69
C ALA A 84 0.15 -8.08 -7.40
N SER A 85 -0.88 -7.25 -7.50
CA SER A 85 -2.11 -7.57 -8.24
C SER A 85 -1.85 -7.72 -9.73
N THR A 86 -1.06 -6.81 -10.31
CA THR A 86 -0.68 -6.85 -11.73
C THR A 86 0.22 -8.04 -12.01
N GLN A 87 1.20 -8.31 -11.16
CA GLN A 87 2.09 -9.47 -11.31
C GLN A 87 1.32 -10.80 -11.27
N ARG A 88 0.26 -10.88 -10.44
CA ARG A 88 -0.61 -12.07 -10.37
C ARG A 88 -1.40 -12.30 -11.66
N ILE A 89 -1.83 -11.23 -12.33
CA ILE A 89 -2.59 -11.30 -13.59
C ILE A 89 -1.65 -11.53 -14.79
N MET A 90 -0.48 -10.88 -14.79
CA MET A 90 0.53 -11.00 -15.84
C MET A 90 1.03 -12.45 -15.98
N TYR A 91 1.22 -13.17 -14.88
CA TYR A 91 1.73 -14.54 -14.91
C TYR A 91 0.90 -15.51 -14.02
N PRO A 92 0.27 -16.56 -14.58
CA PRO A 92 0.49 -17.12 -15.94
C PRO A 92 -0.55 -16.71 -17.00
N ASP A 93 -1.67 -16.11 -16.60
CA ASP A 93 -2.87 -16.04 -17.45
C ASP A 93 -2.66 -15.19 -18.71
N LEU A 94 -2.13 -13.98 -18.58
CA LEU A 94 -1.86 -13.11 -19.74
C LEU A 94 -0.76 -13.67 -20.64
N THR A 95 0.27 -14.32 -20.07
CA THR A 95 1.32 -14.94 -20.87
C THR A 95 0.79 -16.11 -21.71
N ILE A 96 -0.11 -16.94 -21.16
CA ILE A 96 -0.69 -18.07 -21.89
C ILE A 96 -1.61 -17.56 -22.99
N ILE A 97 -2.47 -16.58 -22.70
CA ILE A 97 -3.38 -15.98 -23.69
C ILE A 97 -2.57 -15.32 -24.81
N GLY A 98 -1.58 -14.49 -24.46
CA GLY A 98 -0.72 -13.83 -25.44
C GLY A 98 0.08 -14.82 -26.31
N ALA A 99 0.65 -15.86 -25.70
CA ALA A 99 1.37 -16.90 -26.44
C ALA A 99 0.44 -17.68 -27.39
N SER A 100 -0.76 -18.03 -26.94
CA SER A 100 -1.76 -18.72 -27.78
C SER A 100 -2.22 -17.85 -28.96
N ALA A 101 -2.46 -16.55 -28.72
CA ALA A 101 -2.84 -15.61 -29.77
C ALA A 101 -1.71 -15.44 -30.80
N LEU A 102 -0.47 -15.27 -30.35
CA LEU A 102 0.70 -15.17 -31.22
C LEU A 102 0.90 -16.44 -32.05
N LEU A 103 0.77 -17.62 -31.43
CA LEU A 103 0.87 -18.91 -32.12
C LEU A 103 -0.23 -19.07 -33.18
N LEU A 104 -1.46 -18.65 -32.88
CA LEU A 104 -2.58 -18.69 -33.84
C LEU A 104 -2.35 -17.72 -35.00
N THR A 105 -1.82 -16.52 -34.75
CA THR A 105 -1.48 -15.56 -35.80
C THR A 105 -0.39 -16.10 -36.73
N LEU A 106 0.67 -16.68 -36.17
CA LEU A 106 1.75 -17.29 -36.95
C LEU A 106 1.27 -18.51 -37.76
N TYR A 107 0.37 -19.31 -37.19
CA TYR A 107 -0.23 -20.45 -37.89
C TYR A 107 -1.08 -20.00 -39.09
N ASN A 108 -1.93 -18.98 -38.91
CA ASN A 108 -2.80 -18.47 -39.97
C ASN A 108 -2.01 -17.78 -41.11
N ASP A 109 -0.80 -17.28 -40.87
CA ASP A 109 0.09 -16.74 -41.90
C ASP A 109 0.77 -17.85 -42.74
N ALA A 110 1.04 -19.00 -42.12
CA ALA A 110 1.75 -20.11 -42.76
C ALA A 110 0.87 -21.06 -43.59
N VAL A 111 -0.46 -21.01 -43.44
CA VAL A 111 -1.41 -21.97 -44.04
C VAL A 111 -2.35 -21.27 -45.02
N LEU A 112 -2.66 -21.92 -46.16
CA LEU A 112 -3.56 -21.36 -47.17
C LEU A 112 -5.03 -21.26 -46.73
N GLU A 113 -5.48 -22.15 -45.84
CA GLU A 113 -6.82 -22.13 -45.25
C GLU A 113 -6.75 -21.66 -43.80
N PRO A 114 -7.13 -20.41 -43.50
CA PRO A 114 -7.03 -19.85 -42.16
C PRO A 114 -8.10 -20.44 -41.21
N LEU A 115 -7.73 -20.62 -39.95
CA LEU A 115 -8.67 -21.00 -38.90
C LEU A 115 -9.46 -19.76 -38.46
N ILE A 116 -10.75 -19.71 -38.78
CA ILE A 116 -11.66 -18.63 -38.42
C ILE A 116 -12.63 -19.11 -37.35
N LEU A 117 -12.66 -18.41 -36.21
CA LEU A 117 -13.65 -18.64 -35.17
C LEU A 117 -14.85 -17.68 -35.38
N PRO A 118 -16.10 -18.17 -35.41
CA PRO A 118 -17.26 -17.29 -35.51
C PRO A 118 -17.38 -16.41 -34.26
N GLY A 119 -17.61 -15.10 -34.47
CA GLY A 119 -17.65 -14.11 -33.38
C GLY A 119 -18.93 -14.15 -32.54
N GLU A 120 -20.05 -14.64 -33.08
CA GLU A 120 -21.35 -14.64 -32.38
C GLU A 120 -21.34 -15.39 -31.03
N PRO A 121 -20.82 -16.63 -30.92
CA PRO A 121 -20.76 -17.31 -29.62
C PRO A 121 -19.80 -16.61 -28.63
N HIS A 122 -18.76 -15.93 -29.12
CA HIS A 122 -17.82 -15.21 -28.27
C HIS A 122 -18.44 -13.97 -27.63
N MET A 123 -19.28 -13.24 -28.36
CA MET A 123 -19.97 -12.05 -27.85
C MET A 123 -20.98 -12.38 -26.74
N LEU A 124 -21.76 -13.44 -26.94
CA LEU A 124 -22.74 -13.90 -25.95
C LEU A 124 -22.05 -14.35 -24.65
N THR A 125 -21.01 -15.17 -24.77
CA THR A 125 -20.27 -15.68 -23.61
C THR A 125 -19.55 -14.57 -22.85
N THR A 126 -18.94 -13.61 -23.55
CA THR A 126 -18.26 -12.45 -22.93
C THR A 126 -19.25 -11.58 -22.15
N THR A 127 -20.45 -11.37 -22.70
CA THR A 127 -21.49 -10.57 -22.03
C THR A 127 -21.96 -11.24 -20.74
N VAL A 128 -22.20 -12.56 -20.78
CA VAL A 128 -22.57 -13.33 -19.58
C VAL A 128 -21.44 -13.32 -18.55
N LEU A 129 -20.19 -13.52 -18.99
CA LEU A 129 -19.02 -13.48 -18.11
C LEU A 129 -18.90 -12.12 -17.41
N ALA A 130 -19.10 -11.01 -18.13
CA ALA A 130 -19.05 -9.67 -17.58
C ALA A 130 -20.09 -9.48 -16.47
N LEU A 131 -21.32 -9.95 -16.68
CA LEU A 131 -22.39 -9.87 -15.67
C LEU A 131 -22.06 -10.71 -14.42
N VAL A 132 -21.57 -11.93 -14.61
CA VAL A 132 -21.18 -12.81 -13.49
C VAL A 132 -20.04 -12.20 -12.69
N VAL A 133 -19.03 -11.64 -13.37
CA VAL A 133 -17.91 -10.96 -12.71
C VAL A 133 -18.41 -9.75 -11.92
N ALA A 134 -19.28 -8.92 -12.52
CA ALA A 134 -19.85 -7.76 -11.84
C ALA A 134 -20.56 -8.15 -10.55
N HIS A 135 -21.50 -9.10 -10.58
CA HIS A 135 -22.21 -9.56 -9.39
C HIS A 135 -21.28 -10.19 -8.34
N ARG A 136 -20.26 -10.93 -8.76
CA ARG A 136 -19.26 -11.47 -7.82
C ARG A 136 -18.44 -10.36 -7.17
N THR A 137 -18.06 -9.33 -7.92
CA THR A 137 -17.32 -8.19 -7.37
C THR A 137 -18.19 -7.35 -6.43
N GLU A 138 -19.48 -7.17 -6.72
CA GLU A 138 -20.44 -6.49 -5.84
C GLU A 138 -20.60 -7.22 -4.51
N ALA A 139 -20.83 -8.53 -4.55
CA ALA A 139 -20.95 -9.36 -3.35
C ALA A 139 -19.65 -9.34 -2.51
N GLY A 140 -18.49 -9.39 -3.18
CA GLY A 140 -17.19 -9.26 -2.52
C GLY A 140 -17.00 -7.89 -1.86
N SER A 141 -17.39 -6.82 -2.56
CA SER A 141 -17.33 -5.45 -2.05
C SER A 141 -18.27 -5.23 -0.86
N ALA A 142 -19.49 -5.78 -0.91
CA ALA A 142 -20.45 -5.69 0.18
C ALA A 142 -19.91 -6.30 1.47
N ARG A 143 -19.35 -7.53 1.39
CA ARG A 143 -18.73 -8.21 2.54
C ARG A 143 -17.53 -7.45 3.08
N TYR A 144 -16.73 -6.83 2.20
CA TYR A 144 -15.60 -6.00 2.63
C TYR A 144 -16.05 -4.75 3.39
N THR A 145 -17.09 -4.07 2.89
CA THR A 145 -17.68 -2.91 3.57
C THR A 145 -18.26 -3.28 4.93
N GLU A 146 -19.07 -4.34 5.00
CA GLU A 146 -19.64 -4.85 6.25
C GLU A 146 -18.55 -5.18 7.28
N ALA A 147 -17.49 -5.87 6.86
CA ALA A 147 -16.38 -6.19 7.76
C ALA A 147 -15.69 -4.93 8.33
N ARG A 148 -15.55 -3.87 7.53
CA ARG A 148 -14.99 -2.58 8.00
C ARG A 148 -15.92 -1.86 8.96
N GLU A 149 -17.23 -1.89 8.70
CA GLU A 149 -18.24 -1.31 9.57
C GLU A 149 -18.26 -2.01 10.93
N LEU A 150 -18.26 -3.34 10.95
CA LEU A 150 -18.16 -4.13 12.17
C LEU A 150 -16.86 -3.86 12.93
N TRP A 151 -15.73 -3.75 12.24
CA TRP A 151 -14.45 -3.43 12.89
C TRP A 151 -14.45 -2.02 13.51
N ALA A 152 -15.05 -1.05 12.81
CA ALA A 152 -15.21 0.31 13.31
C ALA A 152 -16.15 0.36 14.53
N ASP A 153 -17.26 -0.38 14.49
CA ASP A 153 -18.21 -0.47 15.60
C ASP A 153 -17.59 -1.13 16.83
N VAL A 154 -16.86 -2.25 16.67
CA VAL A 154 -16.09 -2.88 17.76
C VAL A 154 -15.15 -1.88 18.41
N ALA A 155 -14.44 -1.08 17.61
CA ALA A 155 -13.51 -0.09 18.11
C ALA A 155 -14.22 1.10 18.80
N HIS A 156 -15.40 1.50 18.33
CA HIS A 156 -16.21 2.55 18.94
C HIS A 156 -16.83 2.09 20.26
N SER A 157 -17.49 0.93 20.25
CA SER A 157 -18.10 0.29 21.43
C SER A 157 -17.07 0.02 22.53
N SER A 158 -15.88 -0.46 22.18
CA SER A 158 -14.76 -0.66 23.12
C SER A 158 -14.33 0.65 23.83
N ARG A 159 -14.24 1.75 23.08
CA ARG A 159 -13.96 3.08 23.64
C ARG A 159 -15.13 3.61 24.47
N GLY A 160 -16.36 3.36 24.03
CA GLY A 160 -17.59 3.72 24.72
C GLY A 160 -17.68 3.09 26.11
N ILE A 161 -17.49 1.78 26.21
CA ILE A 161 -17.46 1.04 27.48
C ILE A 161 -16.36 1.58 28.40
N THR A 162 -15.16 1.81 27.86
CA THR A 162 -14.04 2.35 28.65
C THR A 162 -14.37 3.73 29.19
N ARG A 163 -14.93 4.63 28.38
CA ARG A 163 -15.35 5.97 28.80
C ARG A 163 -16.42 5.90 29.89
N LEU A 164 -17.46 5.08 29.69
CA LEU A 164 -18.56 4.95 30.64
C LEU A 164 -18.06 4.40 31.98
N ALA A 165 -17.24 3.36 31.96
CA ALA A 165 -16.68 2.77 33.17
C ALA A 165 -15.74 3.75 33.91
N LEU A 166 -14.95 4.55 33.19
CA LEU A 166 -14.11 5.59 33.80
C LEU A 166 -14.93 6.69 34.48
N GLN A 167 -16.14 6.99 34.01
CA GLN A 167 -17.03 7.96 34.65
C GLN A 167 -17.52 7.50 36.04
N TRP A 168 -17.67 6.20 36.24
CA TRP A 168 -18.15 5.62 37.50
C TRP A 168 -17.02 5.25 38.47
N MET A 169 -15.76 5.33 38.05
CA MET A 169 -14.61 5.03 38.90
C MET A 169 -14.09 6.30 39.61
N PRO A 170 -13.79 6.23 40.92
CA PRO A 170 -13.22 7.36 41.64
C PRO A 170 -11.86 7.77 41.04
N GLN A 171 -11.74 9.04 40.66
CA GLN A 171 -10.50 9.64 40.12
C GLN A 171 -9.77 10.51 41.17
N SER A 172 -10.06 10.32 42.46
CA SER A 172 -9.39 11.06 43.53
C SER A 172 -7.89 10.81 43.48
N ASP A 173 -7.08 11.86 43.68
CA ASP A 173 -5.63 11.73 43.56
C ASP A 173 -5.02 10.78 44.60
N GLN A 174 -5.70 10.62 45.73
CA GLN A 174 -5.31 9.76 46.84
C GLN A 174 -5.78 8.30 46.70
N ASP A 175 -6.64 7.98 45.72
CA ASP A 175 -7.17 6.62 45.53
C ASP A 175 -6.32 5.82 44.52
N ALA A 176 -5.32 5.12 45.04
CA ALA A 176 -4.46 4.24 44.26
C ALA A 176 -5.23 3.03 43.68
N TYR A 177 -6.29 2.58 44.34
CA TYR A 177 -7.07 1.41 43.93
C TYR A 177 -7.94 1.73 42.70
N GLY A 178 -8.65 2.86 42.71
CA GLY A 178 -9.44 3.34 41.57
C GLY A 178 -8.59 3.55 40.31
N LYS A 179 -7.41 4.15 40.45
CA LYS A 179 -6.44 4.33 39.36
C LYS A 179 -5.93 2.99 38.81
N ALA A 180 -5.65 2.01 39.67
CA ALA A 180 -5.21 0.67 39.25
C ALA A 180 -6.30 -0.09 38.49
N GLN A 181 -7.57 0.03 38.91
CA GLN A 181 -8.71 -0.58 38.23
C GLN A 181 -8.97 0.05 36.85
N ALA A 182 -8.93 1.39 36.76
CA ALA A 182 -9.05 2.11 35.51
C ALA A 182 -7.96 1.67 34.50
N ALA A 183 -6.71 1.57 34.94
CA ALA A 183 -5.61 1.09 34.11
C ALA A 183 -5.79 -0.37 33.67
N ARG A 184 -6.31 -1.23 34.54
CA ARG A 184 -6.62 -2.64 34.21
C ARG A 184 -7.71 -2.73 33.13
N LEU A 185 -8.78 -1.95 33.25
CA LEU A 185 -9.84 -1.92 32.25
C LEU A 185 -9.31 -1.47 30.88
N CYS A 186 -8.59 -0.36 30.82
CA CYS A 186 -8.00 0.14 29.57
C CYS A 186 -7.09 -0.92 28.90
N ARG A 187 -6.30 -1.65 29.70
CA ARG A 187 -5.48 -2.77 29.20
C ARG A 187 -6.32 -3.92 28.65
N MET A 188 -7.40 -4.30 29.33
CA MET A 188 -8.29 -5.37 28.87
C MET A 188 -9.02 -4.99 27.58
N THR A 189 -9.55 -3.77 27.49
CA THR A 189 -10.17 -3.25 26.26
C THR A 189 -9.19 -3.28 25.09
N LYS A 190 -7.95 -2.81 25.30
CA LYS A 190 -6.90 -2.86 24.28
C LYS A 190 -6.54 -4.30 23.89
N ALA A 191 -6.41 -5.18 24.89
CA ALA A 191 -6.09 -6.58 24.67
C ALA A 191 -7.17 -7.29 23.86
N PHE A 192 -8.45 -6.98 24.07
CA PHE A 192 -9.56 -7.51 23.26
C PHE A 192 -9.40 -7.17 21.77
N CYS A 193 -9.16 -5.91 21.40
CA CYS A 193 -8.98 -5.55 19.99
C CYS A 193 -7.76 -6.25 19.34
N ILE A 194 -6.67 -6.39 20.10
CA ILE A 194 -5.45 -7.06 19.61
C ILE A 194 -5.69 -8.56 19.44
N THR A 195 -6.29 -9.21 20.42
CA THR A 195 -6.61 -10.65 20.38
C THR A 195 -7.64 -10.96 19.31
N LEU A 196 -8.63 -10.10 19.09
CA LEU A 196 -9.58 -10.23 17.99
C LEU A 196 -8.88 -10.16 16.63
N LYS A 197 -7.92 -9.24 16.43
CA LYS A 197 -7.10 -9.21 15.22
C LYS A 197 -6.36 -10.53 15.01
N PHE A 198 -5.79 -11.10 16.07
CA PHE A 198 -5.11 -12.39 16.02
C PHE A 198 -6.06 -13.56 15.77
N HIS A 199 -7.29 -13.50 16.27
CA HIS A 199 -8.30 -14.52 15.99
C HIS A 199 -8.75 -14.52 14.53
N LEU A 200 -8.85 -13.33 13.91
CA LEU A 200 -9.28 -13.18 12.52
C LEU A 200 -8.17 -13.44 11.49
N THR A 201 -6.90 -13.34 11.89
CA THR A 201 -5.75 -13.48 10.97
C THR A 201 -5.05 -14.83 11.20
N VAL A 202 -4.90 -15.64 10.16
CA VAL A 202 -4.17 -16.93 10.21
C VAL A 202 -2.71 -16.74 10.68
N ASP A 203 -2.10 -15.61 10.32
CA ASP A 203 -0.73 -15.23 10.68
C ASP A 203 -0.65 -14.40 11.97
N GLY A 204 -1.42 -14.74 13.01
CA GLY A 204 -1.52 -13.93 14.22
C GLY A 204 -0.16 -13.61 14.89
N GLY A 205 0.49 -12.52 14.48
CA GLY A 205 1.76 -12.07 15.02
C GLY A 205 2.71 -11.54 13.94
N ASP A 206 3.00 -10.25 14.01
CA ASP A 206 4.20 -9.65 13.43
C ASP A 206 5.41 -10.56 13.66
N ARG A 207 5.95 -11.18 12.60
CA ARG A 207 7.22 -11.95 12.67
C ARG A 207 8.33 -11.09 13.29
N GLY A 208 8.24 -9.76 13.20
CA GLY A 208 9.14 -8.80 13.83
C GLY A 208 9.19 -8.88 15.36
N ALA A 209 8.07 -9.18 16.03
CA ALA A 209 8.06 -9.31 17.50
C ALA A 209 8.79 -10.57 17.99
N ARG A 210 8.77 -11.67 17.21
CA ARG A 210 9.61 -12.86 17.49
C ARG A 210 11.09 -12.57 17.21
N GLN A 211 11.39 -11.79 16.18
CA GLN A 211 12.76 -11.47 15.80
C GLN A 211 13.43 -10.49 16.77
N ALA A 212 12.70 -9.48 17.27
CA ALA A 212 13.18 -8.54 18.30
C ALA A 212 13.39 -9.22 19.67
N ARG A 213 12.61 -10.27 19.98
CA ARG A 213 12.80 -11.07 21.20
C ARG A 213 13.98 -12.04 21.07
N GLY A 214 14.30 -12.50 19.85
CA GLY A 214 15.49 -13.29 19.55
C GLY A 214 16.79 -12.49 19.64
N SER A 215 16.81 -11.22 19.21
CA SER A 215 18.00 -10.36 19.30
C SER A 215 18.33 -9.93 20.73
N ASN A 216 17.33 -9.66 21.58
CA ASN A 216 17.57 -9.32 22.98
C ASN A 216 18.06 -10.54 23.80
N ASN A 217 17.62 -11.76 23.49
CA ASN A 217 18.11 -12.97 24.15
C ASN A 217 19.56 -13.34 23.79
N GLN A 218 20.12 -12.81 22.69
CA GLN A 218 21.54 -12.99 22.36
C GLN A 218 22.47 -12.06 23.15
N LEU A 219 21.94 -10.99 23.75
CA LEU A 219 22.71 -10.05 24.58
C LEU A 219 22.80 -10.48 26.06
N GLU A 220 22.05 -11.51 26.48
CA GLU A 220 22.00 -11.98 27.87
C GLU A 220 22.65 -13.37 28.08
N ALA A 221 23.54 -13.83 27.18
CA ALA A 221 24.30 -15.05 27.42
C ALA A 221 25.24 -14.87 28.64
N PRO A 222 25.16 -15.71 29.69
CA PRO A 222 26.05 -15.60 30.83
C PRO A 222 27.48 -15.98 30.41
N VAL A 223 28.41 -15.06 30.62
CA VAL A 223 29.85 -15.29 30.50
C VAL A 223 30.28 -16.22 31.65
N GLY A 224 30.08 -17.52 31.45
CA GLY A 224 30.62 -18.57 32.31
C GLY A 224 32.05 -18.88 31.90
N GLY A 225 33.02 -18.28 32.59
CA GLY A 225 34.43 -18.67 32.49
C GLY A 225 34.67 -20.06 33.13
N PRO A 226 35.65 -20.83 32.65
CA PRO A 226 35.97 -22.14 33.22
C PRO A 226 36.64 -21.96 34.59
N VAL A 227 36.00 -22.48 35.64
CA VAL A 227 36.65 -22.73 36.93
C VAL A 227 37.29 -24.10 36.84
N GLY A 228 38.59 -24.15 37.15
CA GLY A 228 39.49 -25.24 36.84
C GLY A 228 39.21 -26.57 37.55
N GLY A 229 39.80 -27.59 36.94
CA GLY A 229 40.23 -28.85 37.54
C GLY A 229 41.60 -29.17 36.98
#